data_AF-A0AAD8HGC4-F1
#
_entry.id   AF-A0AAD8HGC4-F1
#
_cell.length_a   1.000
_cell.length_b   1.000
_cell.length_c   1.000
_cell.angle_alpha   90.00
_cell.angle_beta   90.00
_cell.angle_gamma   90.00
#
_symmetry.space_group_name_H-M   'P 1'
#
loop_
_entity.id
_entity.type
_entity.pdbx_description
1 polymer ?
#
loop_
_entity_poly.entity_id
_entity_poly.type
_entity_poly.pdbx_seq_one_letter_code
_entity_poly.pdbx_strand_id
1 'polypeptide(L)'
;MNHLKTVYAKSPLRTNLDKLQKTLKFEKLSKDDKFQTHQARTFNQEKLRKRLALMCIKDNHPFRIVKHEEFRELMNEAEPKFKMPDRWTVARDYLKIYGEELLKLKKMFSL
;
A
#
# COMPACT_ATOMS: atom_id res chain seq x y z
N MET A 1 7.95 37.84 3.99
CA MET A 1 7.94 36.85 5.09
C MET A 1 8.40 35.44 4.64
N ASN A 2 9.50 35.31 3.86
CA ASN A 2 10.00 34.00 3.39
C ASN A 2 11.39 33.61 3.93
N HIS A 3 12.08 34.51 4.65
CA HIS A 3 13.42 34.26 5.17
C HIS A 3 13.45 33.37 6.43
N LEU A 4 12.34 33.24 7.16
CA LEU A 4 12.26 32.43 8.39
C LEU A 4 12.23 30.91 8.16
N LYS A 5 11.96 30.46 6.92
CA LYS A 5 11.88 29.03 6.59
C LYS A 5 13.26 28.39 6.41
N THR A 6 14.26 29.18 6.02
CA THR A 6 15.57 28.69 5.58
C THR A 6 16.66 28.88 6.63
N VAL A 7 16.56 29.89 7.49
CA VAL A 7 17.67 30.35 8.34
C VAL A 7 17.79 29.60 9.67
N TYR A 8 16.68 29.07 10.23
CA TYR A 8 16.71 28.49 11.58
C TYR A 8 16.54 26.97 11.57
N ALA A 9 17.62 26.24 11.90
CA ALA A 9 17.67 24.78 11.86
C ALA A 9 16.63 24.09 12.79
N LYS A 10 16.20 24.77 13.85
CA LYS A 10 15.22 24.27 14.84
C LYS A 10 13.82 24.86 14.66
N SER A 11 13.51 25.47 13.51
CA SER A 11 12.19 26.09 13.29
C SER A 11 11.09 25.03 13.26
N PRO A 12 9.97 25.19 13.99
CA PRO A 12 8.83 24.29 13.88
C PRO A 12 8.12 24.38 12.52
N LEU A 13 8.43 25.42 11.72
CA LEU A 13 7.94 25.61 10.36
C LEU A 13 8.91 25.11 9.29
N ARG A 14 10.04 24.50 9.69
CA ARG A 14 10.90 23.81 8.73
C ARG A 14 10.15 22.58 8.22
N THR A 15 9.78 22.63 6.95
CA THR A 15 9.45 21.43 6.18
C THR A 15 10.75 20.70 5.91
N ASN A 16 11.27 19.95 6.89
CA ASN A 16 12.25 18.92 6.59
C ASN A 16 11.54 17.92 5.68
N LEU A 17 11.83 17.99 4.37
CA LEU A 17 11.56 16.92 3.40
C LEU A 17 12.48 15.73 3.74
N ASP A 18 12.41 15.24 4.97
CA ASP A 18 13.09 14.02 5.34
C ASP A 18 12.32 12.87 4.69
N LYS A 19 12.73 12.49 3.48
CA LYS A 19 12.11 11.43 2.68
C LYS A 19 12.08 10.08 3.41
N LEU A 20 12.82 9.94 4.50
CA LEU A 20 12.87 8.76 5.36
C LEU A 20 11.91 8.82 6.56
N GLN A 21 11.29 9.97 6.84
CA GLN A 21 10.37 10.11 7.96
C GLN A 21 9.13 9.24 7.73
N LYS A 22 8.91 8.28 8.64
CA LYS A 22 7.75 7.39 8.61
C LYS A 22 6.60 8.04 9.37
N THR A 23 5.43 8.12 8.76
CA THR A 23 4.20 8.56 9.43
C THR A 23 3.75 7.47 10.41
N LEU A 24 3.70 7.80 11.69
CA LEU A 24 3.16 6.93 12.74
C LEU A 24 1.64 6.88 12.58
N LYS A 25 1.06 5.67 12.53
CA LYS A 25 -0.38 5.47 12.66
C LYS A 25 -0.65 4.80 14.00
N PHE A 26 -1.66 5.30 14.71
CA PHE A 26 -2.12 4.70 15.95
C PHE A 26 -3.15 3.63 15.60
N GLU A 27 -2.74 2.36 15.60
CA GLU A 27 -3.70 1.24 15.57
C GLU A 27 -3.92 0.76 17.00
N LYS A 28 -5.19 0.72 17.42
CA LYS A 28 -5.58 0.05 18.67
C LYS A 28 -5.63 -1.45 18.38
N LEU A 29 -4.71 -2.21 18.96
CA LEU A 29 -4.93 -3.64 19.19
C LEU A 29 -5.96 -3.79 20.33
N SER A 30 -6.66 -4.92 20.35
CA SER A 30 -7.78 -5.27 21.23
C SER A 30 -7.67 -4.78 22.68
N LYS A 31 -8.84 -4.57 23.31
CA LYS A 31 -9.12 -3.82 24.56
C LYS A 31 -8.31 -4.19 25.82
N ASP A 32 -7.43 -5.18 25.80
CA ASP A 32 -6.87 -5.75 27.04
C ASP A 32 -5.35 -5.65 27.22
N ASP A 33 -4.58 -5.11 26.26
CA ASP A 33 -3.13 -4.91 26.45
C ASP A 33 -2.72 -3.44 26.45
N LYS A 34 -2.24 -2.97 27.61
CA LYS A 34 -1.68 -1.63 27.87
C LYS A 34 -0.30 -1.41 27.23
N PHE A 35 -0.07 -1.93 26.03
CA PHE A 35 1.13 -1.64 25.24
C PHE A 35 0.73 -1.15 23.84
N GLN A 36 0.71 0.18 23.70
CA GLN A 36 0.54 0.82 22.40
C GLN A 36 1.79 0.55 21.56
N THR A 37 1.75 -0.49 20.73
CA THR A 37 2.85 -0.82 19.83
C THR A 37 2.86 0.18 18.68
N HIS A 38 3.82 1.11 18.68
CA HIS A 38 4.03 2.06 17.59
C HIS A 38 4.63 1.35 16.37
N GLN A 39 3.80 0.77 15.51
CA GLN A 39 4.27 0.28 14.23
C GLN A 39 4.28 1.43 13.23
N ALA A 40 5.48 1.85 12.83
CA ALA A 40 5.64 2.78 11.73
C ALA A 40 5.08 2.13 10.45
N ARG A 41 4.10 2.76 9.78
CA ARG A 41 3.54 2.25 8.53
C ARG A 41 4.63 2.26 7.47
N THR A 42 5.19 1.10 7.17
CA THR A 42 6.12 0.93 6.06
C THR A 42 5.35 0.56 4.80
N PHE A 43 5.59 1.31 3.73
CA PHE A 43 5.03 1.00 2.43
C PHE A 43 5.67 -0.30 1.90
N ASN A 44 4.83 -1.20 1.37
CA ASN A 44 5.26 -2.43 0.71
C ASN A 44 4.55 -2.54 -0.65
N GLN A 45 5.34 -2.43 -1.72
CA GLN A 45 4.89 -2.48 -3.11
C GLN A 45 4.16 -3.79 -3.45
N GLU A 46 4.71 -4.93 -3.05
CA GLU A 46 4.15 -6.24 -3.37
C GLU A 46 2.83 -6.48 -2.64
N LYS A 47 2.74 -6.03 -1.39
CA LYS A 47 1.51 -6.14 -0.58
C LYS A 47 0.37 -5.36 -1.22
N LEU A 48 0.62 -4.11 -1.65
CA LEU A 48 -0.41 -3.30 -2.30
C LEU A 48 -0.77 -3.84 -3.69
N ARG A 49 0.22 -4.34 -4.45
CA ARG A 49 0.00 -4.97 -5.76
C ARG A 49 -0.86 -6.24 -5.65
N LYS A 50 -0.61 -7.08 -4.63
CA LYS A 50 -1.45 -8.25 -4.34
C LYS A 50 -2.89 -7.85 -3.99
N ARG A 51 -3.08 -6.75 -3.25
CA ARG A 51 -4.43 -6.22 -2.95
C ARG A 51 -5.15 -5.74 -4.21
N LEU A 52 -4.45 -5.07 -5.13
CA LEU A 52 -4.99 -4.67 -6.42
C LEU A 52 -5.44 -5.87 -7.26
N ALA A 53 -4.61 -6.92 -7.35
CA ALA A 53 -4.99 -8.14 -8.06
C ALA A 53 -6.22 -8.83 -7.41
N LEU A 54 -6.28 -8.88 -6.08
CA LEU A 54 -7.44 -9.41 -5.35
C LEU A 54 -8.72 -8.60 -5.60
N MET A 55 -8.63 -7.27 -5.69
CA MET A 55 -9.76 -6.42 -6.07
C MET A 55 -10.27 -6.80 -7.46
N CYS A 56 -9.36 -6.94 -8.44
CA CYS A 56 -9.74 -7.35 -9.80
C CYS A 56 -10.42 -8.72 -9.82
N ILE A 57 -9.96 -9.67 -9.00
CA ILE A 57 -10.58 -11.01 -8.88
C ILE A 57 -11.99 -10.91 -8.31
N LYS A 58 -12.14 -10.24 -7.16
CA LYS A 58 -13.40 -10.21 -6.40
C LYS A 58 -14.49 -9.46 -7.13
N ASP A 59 -14.12 -8.34 -7.76
CA ASP A 59 -15.07 -7.45 -8.43
C ASP A 59 -15.17 -7.76 -9.94
N ASN A 60 -14.55 -8.85 -10.38
CA ASN A 60 -14.43 -9.26 -11.78
C ASN A 60 -14.01 -8.11 -12.71
N HIS A 61 -13.06 -7.30 -12.24
CA HIS A 61 -12.70 -6.06 -12.89
C HIS A 61 -11.67 -6.32 -14.00
N PRO A 62 -11.80 -5.70 -15.19
CA PRO A 62 -10.78 -5.82 -16.23
C PRO A 62 -9.43 -5.32 -15.73
N PHE A 63 -8.35 -6.08 -15.99
CA PHE A 63 -6.99 -5.65 -15.62
C PHE A 63 -6.56 -4.32 -16.28
N ARG A 64 -7.34 -3.82 -17.25
CA ARG A 64 -7.14 -2.52 -17.89
C ARG A 64 -7.27 -1.34 -16.91
N ILE A 65 -7.93 -1.50 -15.76
CA ILE A 65 -8.11 -0.45 -14.74
C ILE A 65 -6.82 0.28 -14.36
N VAL A 66 -5.68 -0.41 -14.36
CA VAL A 66 -4.37 0.18 -14.05
C VAL A 66 -3.91 1.24 -15.06
N LYS A 67 -4.59 1.33 -16.21
CA LYS A 67 -4.39 2.35 -17.24
C LYS A 67 -5.41 3.50 -17.17
N HIS A 68 -6.46 3.38 -16.37
CA HIS A 68 -7.46 4.43 -16.23
C HIS A 68 -6.83 5.60 -15.47
N GLU A 69 -7.00 6.81 -15.99
CA GLU A 69 -6.33 8.00 -15.48
C GLU A 69 -6.80 8.32 -14.06
N GLU A 70 -8.11 8.30 -13.85
CA GLU A 70 -8.75 8.58 -12.57
C GLU A 70 -8.33 7.55 -11.50
N PHE A 71 -8.18 6.30 -11.90
CA PHE A 71 -7.69 5.25 -10.98
C PHE A 71 -6.23 5.49 -10.60
N ARG A 72 -5.40 5.95 -11.53
CA ARG A 72 -3.99 6.26 -11.25
C ARG A 72 -3.84 7.48 -10.36
N GLU A 73 -4.64 8.51 -10.59
CA GLU A 73 -4.71 9.70 -9.73
C GLU A 73 -5.14 9.34 -8.31
N LEU A 74 -6.22 8.56 -8.18
CA LEU A 74 -6.70 8.07 -6.89
C LEU A 74 -5.60 7.29 -6.14
N MET A 75 -4.91 6.38 -6.82
CA MET A 75 -3.85 5.57 -6.20
C MET A 75 -2.62 6.42 -5.86
N ASN A 76 -2.30 7.43 -6.66
CA ASN A 76 -1.22 8.36 -6.38
C ASN A 76 -1.53 9.22 -5.15
N GLU A 77 -2.77 9.69 -4.99
CA GLU A 77 -3.20 10.43 -3.81
C GLU A 77 -3.21 9.54 -2.55
N ALA A 78 -3.63 8.28 -2.70
CA ALA A 78 -3.70 7.33 -1.59
C ALA A 78 -2.33 6.81 -1.11
N GLU A 79 -1.42 6.52 -2.04
CA GLU A 79 -0.06 6.04 -1.77
C GLU A 79 0.91 6.45 -2.90
N PRO A 80 1.53 7.63 -2.82
CA PRO A 80 2.41 8.16 -3.87
C PRO A 80 3.64 7.28 -4.18
N LYS A 81 4.04 6.42 -3.23
CA LYS A 81 5.17 5.49 -3.41
C LYS A 81 4.79 4.27 -4.26
N PHE A 82 3.50 4.05 -4.53
CA PHE A 82 3.02 2.92 -5.30
C PHE A 82 3.34 3.08 -6.78
N LYS A 83 4.23 2.22 -7.27
CA LYS A 83 4.48 2.12 -8.71
C LYS A 83 3.34 1.34 -9.35
N MET A 84 2.49 2.03 -10.11
CA MET A 84 1.37 1.40 -10.80
C MET A 84 1.87 0.26 -11.71
N PRO A 85 1.40 -0.99 -11.52
CA PRO A 85 1.76 -2.09 -12.39
C PRO A 85 1.09 -1.97 -13.76
N ASP A 86 1.64 -2.63 -14.77
CA ASP A 86 0.96 -2.83 -16.03
C ASP A 86 -0.08 -3.97 -15.95
N ARG A 87 -0.91 -4.08 -17.00
CA ARG A 87 -1.97 -5.09 -17.12
C ARG A 87 -1.46 -6.53 -16.99
N TRP A 88 -0.30 -6.83 -17.58
CA TRP A 88 0.29 -8.17 -17.58
C TRP A 88 0.87 -8.52 -16.22
N THR A 89 1.43 -7.53 -15.52
CA THR A 89 1.88 -7.71 -14.15
C THR A 89 0.70 -8.06 -13.24
N VAL A 90 -0.44 -7.37 -13.35
CA VAL A 90 -1.66 -7.76 -12.60
C VAL A 90 -2.14 -9.16 -12.98
N ALA A 91 -2.10 -9.53 -14.26
CA ALA A 91 -2.48 -10.87 -14.71
C ALA A 91 -1.55 -11.97 -14.13
N ARG A 92 -0.25 -11.70 -14.00
CA ARG A 92 0.69 -12.63 -13.34
C ARG A 92 0.41 -12.75 -11.84
N ASP A 93 0.13 -11.65 -11.16
CA ASP A 93 -0.25 -11.67 -9.75
C ASP A 93 -1.58 -12.42 -9.53
N TYR A 94 -2.53 -12.28 -10.45
CA TYR A 94 -3.77 -13.07 -10.48
C TYR A 94 -3.46 -14.58 -10.52
N LEU A 95 -2.61 -15.02 -11.45
CA LEU A 95 -2.26 -16.44 -11.59
C LEU A 95 -1.53 -16.97 -10.35
N LYS A 96 -0.69 -16.14 -9.73
CA LYS A 96 -0.01 -16.49 -8.48
C LYS A 96 -1.02 -16.68 -7.35
N ILE A 97 -1.99 -15.77 -7.20
CA ILE A 97 -3.08 -15.90 -6.21
C ILE A 97 -3.88 -17.18 -6.47
N TYR A 98 -4.25 -17.45 -7.72
CA TYR A 98 -4.95 -18.68 -8.08
C TYR A 98 -4.18 -19.93 -7.67
N GLY A 99 -2.87 -20.00 -7.96
CA GLY A 99 -2.02 -21.12 -7.55
C GLY A 99 -1.94 -21.28 -6.03
N GLU A 100 -1.81 -20.18 -5.29
CA GLU A 100 -1.81 -20.19 -3.83
C GLU A 100 -3.15 -20.71 -3.26
N GLU A 101 -4.28 -20.26 -3.80
CA GLU A 101 -5.60 -20.72 -3.37
C GLU A 101 -5.83 -22.19 -3.75
N LEU A 102 -5.42 -22.62 -4.93
CA LEU A 102 -5.51 -24.02 -5.35
C LEU A 102 -4.73 -24.95 -4.41
N LEU A 103 -3.53 -24.55 -3.99
CA LEU A 103 -2.73 -25.31 -3.03
C LEU A 103 -3.41 -25.39 -1.65
N LYS A 104 -4.07 -24.31 -1.20
CA LYS A 104 -4.85 -24.34 0.05
C LYS A 104 -6.02 -25.30 -0.07
N LEU A 105 -6.77 -25.25 -1.17
CA LEU A 105 -7.90 -26.15 -1.41
C LEU A 105 -7.44 -27.61 -1.42
N LYS A 106 -6.36 -27.93 -2.14
CA LYS A 106 -5.78 -29.28 -2.14
C LYS A 106 -5.42 -29.77 -0.73
N LYS A 107 -4.78 -28.90 0.07
CA LYS A 107 -4.47 -29.22 1.48
C LYS A 107 -5.71 -29.41 2.34
N MET A 108 -6.74 -28.59 2.15
CA MET A 108 -8.00 -28.67 2.90
C MET A 108 -8.80 -29.92 2.55
N PHE A 109 -8.82 -30.30 1.27
CA PHE A 109 -9.60 -31.42 0.75
C PHE A 109 -8.78 -32.71 0.61
N SER A 110 -7.51 -32.72 1.04
CA SER A 110 -6.58 -33.86 0.90
C SER A 110 -6.60 -34.50 -0.50
N LEU A 111 -6.68 -33.64 -1.54
CA LEU A 111 -6.60 -34.00 -2.97
C LEU A 111 -5.15 -34.06 -3.46
#